data_AF-A0A7W1EJV5-F1
#
_entry.id   AF-A0A7W1EJV5-F1
#
_cell.length_a   1.000
_cell.length_b   1.000
_cell.length_c   1.000
_cell.angle_alpha   90.00
_cell.angle_beta   90.00
_cell.angle_gamma   90.00
#
_symmetry.space_group_name_H-M   'P 1'
#
loop_
_entity.id
_entity.type
_entity.pdbx_description
1 polymer ?
#
loop_
_entity_poly.entity_id
_entity_poly.type
_entity_poly.pdbx_seq_one_letter_code
_entity_poly.pdbx_strand_id
1 'polypeptide(L)'
;MYYHNTKYKFKLQDESPDDLAGAIIASSAMMRDQLQRRELAEHTYLRHRYFDPQLYLAALDPTRATTAVPILASYPWFGEPDIPPFETGKHKSLAAYKKSVSPALLDGWRRAPLSEQGDIEQAARAAVALQLDIECEGIILPAPLVDSVNRGFHDAAQWIDAGLKACAALRVTKPVFATVAICDTMLQNVPAANNPVLLAVTDHIAARAGLAGAYVVIETRDGDAYSFQGQDTPRGLLTLVDDLVRGAGRQVIVNYAGCFGVLCRAVGASVWSSGYNLSQRRLKSADFYRTKGGSQFPRYFSTSLAGDVGLEEDLDAIIEAGLFKQISTPTLAAKPLHDAIRRGTSPGRVPSWEYAKSRTTAAGAHYNECMRDLGATLESHDAQGRIDLVEHWLSKASALAKQLKNAGIEPSRATELEHQSIWLKLFREWRTLSGR
;
A
#
# COMPACT_ATOMS: atom_id res chain seq x y z
N MET A 1 -10.78 6.96 -4.74
CA MET A 1 -11.44 5.77 -4.18
C MET A 1 -10.46 5.00 -3.29
N TYR A 2 -10.96 4.40 -2.21
CA TYR A 2 -10.17 3.55 -1.31
C TYR A 2 -10.18 2.10 -1.79
N TYR A 3 -9.00 1.51 -1.98
CA TYR A 3 -8.81 0.10 -2.35
C TYR A 3 -8.14 -0.66 -1.22
N HIS A 4 -8.53 -1.92 -1.01
CA HIS A 4 -7.83 -2.79 -0.07
C HIS A 4 -6.52 -3.31 -0.66
N ASN A 5 -5.42 -3.18 0.09
CA ASN A 5 -4.14 -3.78 -0.30
C ASN A 5 -4.10 -5.26 0.08
N THR A 6 -4.32 -6.13 -0.88
CA THR A 6 -4.48 -7.57 -0.67
C THR A 6 -3.14 -8.30 -0.77
N LYS A 7 -2.59 -8.73 0.38
CA LYS A 7 -1.28 -9.40 0.45
C LYS A 7 -1.28 -10.84 0.95
N TYR A 8 -2.17 -11.24 1.86
CA TYR A 8 -2.05 -12.56 2.51
C TYR A 8 -3.24 -13.48 2.28
N LYS A 9 -4.43 -12.90 2.27
CA LYS A 9 -5.70 -13.61 2.17
C LYS A 9 -6.66 -12.77 1.34
N PHE A 10 -7.44 -13.43 0.49
CA PHE A 10 -8.49 -12.80 -0.31
C PHE A 10 -9.82 -12.72 0.44
N LYS A 11 -10.04 -13.61 1.41
CA LYS A 11 -11.13 -13.40 2.37
C LYS A 11 -10.71 -12.27 3.32
N LEU A 12 -11.52 -11.21 3.37
CA LEU A 12 -11.39 -10.15 4.39
C LEU A 12 -11.66 -10.74 5.78
N GLN A 13 -11.30 -9.99 6.83
CA GLN A 13 -11.65 -10.39 8.19
C GLN A 13 -13.17 -10.42 8.35
N ASP A 14 -13.70 -11.35 9.15
CA ASP A 14 -15.12 -11.35 9.48
C ASP A 14 -15.52 -9.97 10.04
N GLU A 15 -16.73 -9.49 9.73
CA GLU A 15 -17.23 -8.12 10.00
C GLU A 15 -16.56 -6.99 9.19
N SER A 16 -15.62 -7.28 8.29
CA SER A 16 -15.17 -6.26 7.32
C SER A 16 -16.33 -5.87 6.40
N PRO A 17 -16.36 -4.61 5.92
CA PRO A 17 -17.34 -4.20 4.92
C PRO A 17 -17.21 -5.02 3.63
N ASP A 18 -18.33 -5.51 3.10
CA ASP A 18 -18.39 -6.25 1.83
C ASP A 18 -18.38 -5.33 0.60
N ASP A 19 -18.59 -4.04 0.80
CA ASP A 19 -18.76 -2.98 -0.20
C ASP A 19 -17.51 -2.13 -0.41
N LEU A 20 -16.31 -2.68 -0.16
CA LEU A 20 -15.06 -2.01 -0.52
C LEU A 20 -15.01 -1.76 -2.04
N ALA A 21 -14.56 -0.56 -2.43
CA ALA A 21 -14.59 -0.12 -3.83
C ALA A 21 -13.67 -0.92 -4.76
N GLY A 22 -12.65 -1.58 -4.22
CA GLY A 22 -11.73 -2.40 -4.99
C GLY A 22 -10.57 -2.94 -4.17
N ALA A 23 -9.62 -3.59 -4.83
CA ALA A 23 -8.38 -4.04 -4.23
C ALA A 23 -7.17 -4.07 -5.17
N ILE A 24 -5.98 -4.04 -4.57
CA ILE A 24 -4.70 -4.22 -5.28
C ILE A 24 -4.07 -5.53 -4.79
N ILE A 25 -3.89 -6.48 -5.70
CA ILE A 25 -3.26 -7.78 -5.42
C ILE A 25 -1.75 -7.64 -5.63
N ALA A 26 -0.97 -7.93 -4.60
CA ALA A 26 0.49 -7.90 -4.69
C ALA A 26 1.03 -9.22 -5.27
N SER A 27 1.99 -9.21 -6.21
CA SER A 27 2.63 -10.44 -6.70
C SER A 27 3.31 -11.24 -5.58
N SER A 28 3.83 -10.57 -4.54
CA SER A 28 4.38 -11.22 -3.34
C SER A 28 3.35 -11.96 -2.47
N ALA A 29 2.05 -11.84 -2.78
CA ALA A 29 0.99 -12.44 -1.98
C ALA A 29 0.93 -13.97 -2.11
N MET A 30 1.09 -14.46 -3.34
CA MET A 30 1.00 -15.89 -3.66
C MET A 30 1.68 -16.20 -4.98
N MET A 31 2.03 -17.47 -5.18
CA MET A 31 2.66 -17.91 -6.43
C MET A 31 1.71 -17.75 -7.63
N ARG A 32 2.27 -17.53 -8.82
CA ARG A 32 1.52 -17.33 -10.07
C ARG A 32 0.46 -18.40 -10.31
N ASP A 33 0.86 -19.67 -10.27
CA ASP A 33 -0.03 -20.81 -10.49
C ASP A 33 -1.14 -20.93 -9.42
N GLN A 34 -0.90 -20.40 -8.21
CA GLN A 34 -1.95 -20.33 -7.19
C GLN A 34 -2.94 -19.22 -7.51
N LEU A 35 -2.46 -18.06 -7.97
CA LEU A 35 -3.30 -16.91 -8.33
C LEU A 35 -4.21 -17.22 -9.51
N GLN A 36 -3.68 -17.80 -10.59
CA GLN A 36 -4.43 -18.09 -11.83
C GLN A 36 -5.58 -19.08 -11.64
N ARG A 37 -5.55 -19.87 -10.55
CA ARG A 37 -6.58 -20.89 -10.25
C ARG A 37 -7.62 -20.40 -9.24
N ARG A 38 -7.56 -19.12 -8.83
CA ARG A 38 -8.48 -18.56 -7.84
C ARG A 38 -9.70 -17.97 -8.54
N GLU A 39 -10.87 -18.30 -8.00
CA GLU A 39 -12.13 -17.65 -8.35
C GLU A 39 -12.20 -16.28 -7.68
N LEU A 40 -11.49 -15.29 -8.23
CA LEU A 40 -11.40 -13.95 -7.64
C LEU A 40 -12.77 -13.25 -7.56
N ALA A 41 -13.68 -13.56 -8.48
CA ALA A 41 -15.01 -12.98 -8.57
C ALA A 41 -15.95 -13.35 -7.40
N GLU A 42 -15.64 -14.40 -6.64
CA GLU A 42 -16.37 -14.77 -5.42
C GLU A 42 -16.25 -13.70 -4.31
N HIS A 43 -15.22 -12.86 -4.38
CA HIS A 43 -15.01 -11.75 -3.48
C HIS A 43 -15.47 -10.45 -4.13
N THR A 44 -16.60 -9.87 -3.67
CA THR A 44 -17.22 -8.69 -4.31
C THR A 44 -16.24 -7.54 -4.54
N TYR A 45 -15.42 -7.21 -3.54
CA TYR A 45 -14.43 -6.14 -3.65
C TYR A 45 -13.29 -6.44 -4.65
N LEU A 46 -13.07 -7.70 -5.04
CA LEU A 46 -12.10 -8.07 -6.07
C LEU A 46 -12.68 -7.98 -7.49
N ARG A 47 -13.95 -7.64 -7.67
CA ARG A 47 -14.49 -7.33 -9.02
C ARG A 47 -13.80 -6.11 -9.63
N HIS A 48 -13.37 -5.18 -8.78
CA HIS A 48 -12.54 -4.04 -9.13
C HIS A 48 -11.13 -4.28 -8.60
N ARG A 49 -10.25 -4.80 -9.45
CA ARG A 49 -8.92 -5.24 -9.02
C ARG A 49 -7.81 -4.73 -9.91
N TYR A 50 -6.73 -4.30 -9.27
CA TYR A 50 -5.42 -4.18 -9.90
C TYR A 50 -4.51 -5.31 -9.42
N PHE A 51 -3.45 -5.55 -10.18
CA PHE A 51 -2.37 -6.45 -9.78
C PHE A 51 -1.05 -5.71 -9.90
N ASP A 52 -0.31 -5.66 -8.80
CA ASP A 52 1.01 -5.04 -8.72
C ASP A 52 2.08 -6.10 -9.02
N PRO A 53 2.83 -5.98 -10.14
CA PRO A 53 3.89 -6.93 -10.50
C PRO A 53 5.06 -6.98 -9.50
N GLN A 54 5.29 -5.90 -8.75
CA GLN A 54 6.37 -5.74 -7.76
C GLN A 54 7.79 -6.04 -8.25
N LEU A 55 8.11 -5.78 -9.51
CA LEU A 55 9.47 -5.96 -10.03
C LEU A 55 10.51 -5.15 -9.24
N TYR A 56 10.09 -4.05 -8.60
CA TYR A 56 10.90 -3.27 -7.66
C TYR A 56 11.39 -4.06 -6.42
N LEU A 57 10.95 -5.31 -6.22
CA LEU A 57 11.46 -6.24 -5.20
C LEU A 57 12.52 -7.22 -5.74
N ALA A 58 13.00 -7.07 -6.98
CA ALA A 58 13.97 -7.99 -7.58
C ALA A 58 15.32 -8.08 -6.82
N ALA A 59 15.65 -7.07 -6.02
CA ALA A 59 16.89 -7.02 -5.23
C ALA A 59 16.79 -7.66 -3.84
N LEU A 60 15.65 -8.28 -3.47
CA LEU A 60 15.52 -8.95 -2.17
C LEU A 60 16.57 -10.03 -1.97
N ASP A 61 17.16 -10.08 -0.78
CA ASP A 61 18.11 -11.12 -0.39
C ASP A 61 17.39 -12.46 -0.18
N PRO A 62 17.65 -13.49 -1.02
CA PRO A 62 16.95 -14.78 -0.95
C PRO A 62 17.26 -15.56 0.33
N THR A 63 18.39 -15.27 1.00
CA THR A 63 18.75 -15.93 2.26
C THR A 63 17.89 -15.44 3.43
N ARG A 64 17.33 -14.23 3.31
CA ARG A 64 16.49 -13.59 4.32
C ARG A 64 15.01 -13.66 3.94
N ALA A 65 14.69 -13.42 2.66
CA ALA A 65 13.33 -13.42 2.11
C ALA A 65 12.87 -14.82 1.66
N THR A 66 13.13 -15.87 2.45
CA THR A 66 12.92 -17.27 2.05
C THR A 66 11.47 -17.65 1.72
N THR A 67 10.49 -16.83 2.11
CA THR A 67 9.08 -17.03 1.75
C THR A 67 8.64 -16.16 0.57
N ALA A 68 9.12 -14.92 0.50
CA ALA A 68 8.70 -13.95 -0.51
C ALA A 68 9.41 -14.17 -1.85
N VAL A 69 10.71 -14.49 -1.85
CA VAL A 69 11.47 -14.71 -3.08
C VAL A 69 10.92 -15.88 -3.90
N PRO A 70 10.63 -17.09 -3.36
CA PRO A 70 10.04 -18.15 -4.16
C PRO A 70 8.66 -17.77 -4.73
N ILE A 71 7.90 -16.92 -4.03
CA ILE A 71 6.62 -16.42 -4.54
C ILE A 71 6.86 -15.52 -5.75
N LEU A 72 7.73 -14.52 -5.62
CA LEU A 72 8.07 -13.57 -6.68
C LEU A 72 8.72 -14.27 -7.88
N ALA A 73 9.69 -15.16 -7.64
CA ALA A 73 10.37 -15.93 -8.66
C ALA A 73 9.44 -16.84 -9.49
N SER A 74 8.23 -17.15 -9.01
CA SER A 74 7.24 -17.89 -9.81
C SER A 74 6.64 -17.08 -10.97
N TYR A 75 6.91 -15.76 -11.00
CA TYR A 75 6.44 -14.87 -12.06
C TYR A 75 7.53 -14.62 -13.11
N PRO A 76 7.22 -14.69 -14.43
CA PRO A 76 8.23 -14.63 -15.50
C PRO A 76 9.09 -13.37 -15.53
N TRP A 77 8.61 -12.25 -14.99
CA TRP A 77 9.38 -11.00 -14.99
C TRP A 77 10.51 -10.96 -13.96
N PHE A 78 10.64 -11.98 -13.11
CA PHE A 78 11.83 -12.20 -12.29
C PHE A 78 12.82 -13.21 -12.92
N GLY A 79 12.58 -13.61 -14.17
CA GLY A 79 13.27 -14.69 -14.88
C GLY A 79 12.31 -15.81 -15.25
N GLU A 80 12.58 -16.53 -16.34
CA GLU A 80 11.79 -17.71 -16.70
C GLU A 80 12.06 -18.83 -15.70
N PRO A 81 11.05 -19.24 -14.90
CA PRO A 81 11.26 -20.35 -13.98
C PRO A 81 11.19 -21.65 -14.78
N ASP A 82 12.27 -22.41 -14.79
CA ASP A 82 12.27 -23.80 -15.29
C ASP A 82 11.63 -24.72 -14.23
N ILE A 83 10.32 -24.56 -14.03
CA ILE A 83 9.54 -25.37 -13.10
C ILE A 83 8.33 -25.98 -13.79
N PRO A 84 8.00 -27.25 -13.49
CA PRO A 84 6.80 -27.87 -14.02
C PRO A 84 5.54 -27.16 -13.49
N PRO A 85 4.46 -27.09 -14.28
CA PRO A 85 3.20 -26.52 -13.82
C PRO A 85 2.59 -27.36 -12.69
N PHE A 86 1.70 -26.75 -11.89
CA PHE A 86 0.95 -27.48 -10.89
C PHE A 86 0.01 -28.54 -11.50
N GLU A 87 0.26 -29.80 -11.17
CA GLU A 87 -0.65 -30.92 -11.46
C GLU A 87 -1.26 -31.51 -10.17
N THR A 88 -2.59 -31.55 -10.06
CA THR A 88 -3.31 -32.07 -8.89
C THR A 88 -2.94 -33.53 -8.58
N GLY A 89 -2.86 -34.39 -9.61
CA GLY A 89 -2.54 -35.81 -9.43
C GLY A 89 -1.13 -36.07 -8.90
N LYS A 90 -0.15 -35.29 -9.36
CA LYS A 90 1.26 -35.42 -8.98
C LYS A 90 1.56 -34.79 -7.61
N HIS A 91 1.09 -33.58 -7.38
CA HIS A 91 1.48 -32.80 -6.20
C HIS A 91 0.53 -32.95 -5.02
N LYS A 92 -0.70 -33.43 -5.24
CA LYS A 92 -1.79 -33.59 -4.25
C LYS A 92 -2.32 -32.28 -3.64
N SER A 93 -1.48 -31.28 -3.38
CA SER A 93 -1.86 -29.96 -2.85
C SER A 93 -0.94 -28.84 -3.33
N LEU A 94 -1.44 -27.61 -3.35
CA LEU A 94 -0.64 -26.42 -3.69
C LEU A 94 0.48 -26.14 -2.69
N ALA A 95 0.30 -26.54 -1.42
CA ALA A 95 1.34 -26.43 -0.40
C ALA A 95 2.51 -27.39 -0.68
N ALA A 96 2.20 -28.63 -1.07
CA ALA A 96 3.22 -29.62 -1.46
C ALA A 96 3.94 -29.19 -2.74
N TYR A 97 3.22 -28.67 -3.73
CA TYR A 97 3.82 -28.09 -4.93
C TYR A 97 4.76 -26.93 -4.63
N LYS A 98 4.30 -25.94 -3.83
CA LYS A 98 5.15 -24.83 -3.39
C LYS A 98 6.43 -25.36 -2.74
N LYS A 99 6.33 -26.35 -1.86
CA LYS A 99 7.49 -26.96 -1.20
C LYS A 99 8.44 -27.64 -2.20
N SER A 100 7.93 -28.29 -3.24
CA SER A 100 8.77 -28.98 -4.25
C SER A 100 9.49 -28.02 -5.19
N VAL A 101 8.87 -26.90 -5.58
CA VAL A 101 9.47 -25.96 -6.56
C VAL A 101 10.26 -24.82 -5.92
N SER A 102 10.04 -24.51 -4.63
CA SER A 102 10.70 -23.38 -3.96
C SER A 102 12.24 -23.42 -4.02
N PRO A 103 12.93 -24.57 -3.87
CA PRO A 103 14.39 -24.62 -3.99
C PRO A 103 14.88 -24.16 -5.37
N ALA A 104 14.32 -24.70 -6.46
CA ALA A 104 14.69 -24.31 -7.82
C ALA A 104 14.43 -22.82 -8.09
N LEU A 105 13.31 -22.30 -7.57
CA LEU A 105 12.98 -20.87 -7.66
C LEU A 105 13.95 -19.97 -6.89
N LEU A 106 14.48 -20.42 -5.74
CA LEU A 106 15.49 -19.70 -4.99
C LEU A 106 16.83 -19.71 -5.72
N ASP A 107 17.21 -20.86 -6.28
CA ASP A 107 18.47 -21.01 -7.01
C ASP A 107 18.50 -20.17 -8.29
N GLY A 108 17.34 -20.01 -8.96
CA GLY A 108 17.19 -19.14 -10.14
C GLY A 108 17.06 -17.64 -9.85
N TRP A 109 17.05 -17.21 -8.58
CA TRP A 109 16.83 -15.80 -8.24
C TRP A 109 18.05 -14.91 -8.55
N ARG A 110 17.91 -14.04 -9.55
CA ARG A 110 18.99 -13.19 -10.07
C ARG A 110 19.43 -12.06 -9.14
N ARG A 111 18.61 -11.68 -8.15
CA ARG A 111 18.84 -10.51 -7.25
C ARG A 111 18.93 -9.17 -7.99
N ALA A 112 18.43 -9.11 -9.23
CA ALA A 112 18.37 -7.92 -10.06
C ALA A 112 17.25 -8.08 -11.09
N PRO A 113 16.67 -6.97 -11.58
CA PRO A 113 15.81 -6.98 -12.76
C PRO A 113 16.57 -7.54 -13.99
N LEU A 114 15.82 -8.07 -14.95
CA LEU A 114 16.37 -8.42 -16.26
C LEU A 114 16.87 -7.13 -16.97
N SER A 115 18.02 -7.24 -17.65
CA SER A 115 18.68 -6.11 -18.33
C SER A 115 18.72 -6.25 -19.84
N GLU A 116 18.59 -7.46 -20.37
CA GLU A 116 18.59 -7.70 -21.82
C GLU A 116 17.24 -7.30 -22.42
N GLN A 117 17.26 -6.52 -23.50
CA GLN A 117 16.04 -5.93 -24.07
C GLN A 117 15.00 -6.99 -24.46
N GLY A 118 15.43 -8.12 -25.04
CA GLY A 118 14.53 -9.21 -25.41
C GLY A 118 13.85 -9.86 -24.20
N ASP A 119 14.63 -10.10 -23.14
CA ASP A 119 14.14 -10.65 -21.87
C ASP A 119 13.14 -9.68 -21.21
N ILE A 120 13.43 -8.38 -21.21
CA ILE A 120 12.54 -7.33 -20.69
C ILE A 120 11.21 -7.32 -21.46
N GLU A 121 11.24 -7.37 -22.79
CA GLU A 121 10.03 -7.37 -23.63
C GLU A 121 9.15 -8.60 -23.39
N GLN A 122 9.77 -9.77 -23.27
CA GLN A 122 9.05 -11.02 -22.97
C GLN A 122 8.44 -10.99 -21.55
N ALA A 123 9.22 -10.56 -20.55
CA ALA A 123 8.78 -10.41 -19.17
C ALA A 123 7.63 -9.41 -19.02
N ALA A 124 7.75 -8.24 -19.64
CA ALA A 124 6.72 -7.22 -19.63
C ALA A 124 5.43 -7.74 -20.29
N ARG A 125 5.54 -8.44 -21.43
CA ARG A 125 4.39 -9.09 -22.07
C ARG A 125 3.71 -10.11 -21.17
N ALA A 126 4.47 -10.94 -20.46
CA ALA A 126 3.91 -11.90 -19.52
C ALA A 126 3.17 -11.22 -18.35
N ALA A 127 3.71 -10.10 -17.84
CA ALA A 127 3.04 -9.31 -16.80
C ALA A 127 1.72 -8.70 -17.29
N VAL A 128 1.66 -8.19 -18.52
CA VAL A 128 0.43 -7.65 -19.13
C VAL A 128 -0.57 -8.78 -19.37
N ALA A 129 -0.15 -9.90 -19.94
CA ALA A 129 -1.01 -11.05 -20.22
C ALA A 129 -1.66 -11.59 -18.94
N LEU A 130 -0.89 -11.81 -17.87
CA LEU A 130 -1.44 -12.27 -16.61
C LEU A 130 -2.52 -11.32 -16.07
N GLN A 131 -2.31 -10.00 -16.16
CA GLN A 131 -3.28 -9.01 -15.69
C GLN A 131 -4.58 -9.04 -16.50
N LEU A 132 -4.50 -9.33 -17.80
CA LEU A 132 -5.68 -9.57 -18.65
C LEU A 132 -6.38 -10.87 -18.26
N ASP A 133 -5.63 -11.95 -18.03
CA ASP A 133 -6.15 -13.27 -17.68
C ASP A 133 -6.90 -13.25 -16.35
N ILE A 134 -6.39 -12.50 -15.37
CA ILE A 134 -7.09 -12.27 -14.10
C ILE A 134 -8.04 -11.08 -14.17
N GLU A 135 -8.35 -10.55 -15.35
CA GLU A 135 -9.31 -9.48 -15.64
C GLU A 135 -9.16 -8.19 -14.80
N CYS A 136 -7.92 -7.76 -14.53
CA CYS A 136 -7.68 -6.48 -13.85
C CYS A 136 -8.38 -5.31 -14.55
N GLU A 137 -8.84 -4.32 -13.79
CA GLU A 137 -9.55 -3.17 -14.37
C GLU A 137 -8.64 -2.21 -15.15
N GLY A 138 -7.35 -2.20 -14.82
CA GLY A 138 -6.28 -1.56 -15.56
C GLY A 138 -4.98 -2.36 -15.47
N ILE A 139 -4.01 -1.99 -16.29
CA ILE A 139 -2.70 -2.66 -16.38
C ILE A 139 -1.65 -1.83 -15.65
N ILE A 140 -1.02 -2.38 -14.63
CA ILE A 140 0.17 -1.81 -14.00
C ILE A 140 1.39 -2.43 -14.66
N LEU A 141 2.19 -1.61 -15.36
CA LEU A 141 3.40 -2.09 -16.03
C LEU A 141 4.49 -2.41 -15.00
N PRO A 142 5.22 -3.52 -15.10
CA PRO A 142 6.33 -3.81 -14.19
C PRO A 142 7.43 -2.76 -14.37
N ALA A 143 8.05 -2.33 -13.27
CA ALA A 143 9.25 -1.50 -13.31
C ALA A 143 10.15 -1.80 -12.09
N PRO A 144 11.48 -1.70 -12.23
CA PRO A 144 12.42 -1.80 -11.14
C PRO A 144 12.30 -0.63 -10.13
N LEU A 145 12.94 -0.79 -8.98
CA LEU A 145 13.05 0.27 -7.97
C LEU A 145 14.03 1.35 -8.45
N VAL A 146 13.65 2.60 -8.29
CA VAL A 146 14.52 3.77 -8.50
C VAL A 146 15.21 4.08 -7.17
N ASP A 147 16.48 3.71 -7.05
CA ASP A 147 17.27 3.89 -5.81
C ASP A 147 18.66 4.51 -6.03
N SER A 148 18.90 5.05 -7.23
CA SER A 148 20.15 5.74 -7.56
C SER A 148 19.90 6.93 -8.48
N VAL A 149 20.51 8.08 -8.16
CA VAL A 149 20.40 9.29 -9.00
C VAL A 149 21.09 9.07 -10.33
N ASN A 150 22.22 8.33 -10.33
CA ASN A 150 23.07 8.14 -11.51
C ASN A 150 22.37 7.32 -12.61
N ARG A 151 21.55 6.34 -12.23
CA ARG A 151 20.71 5.59 -13.18
C ARG A 151 19.40 6.33 -13.48
N GLY A 152 18.97 7.19 -12.56
CA GLY A 152 17.76 7.98 -12.67
C GLY A 152 16.53 7.10 -12.91
N PHE A 153 15.62 7.58 -13.76
CA PHE A 153 14.41 6.85 -14.16
C PHE A 153 14.60 5.97 -15.40
N HIS A 154 15.85 5.79 -15.86
CA HIS A 154 16.12 5.17 -17.16
C HIS A 154 15.71 3.69 -17.22
N ASP A 155 16.16 2.89 -16.26
CA ASP A 155 15.85 1.45 -16.21
C ASP A 155 14.32 1.25 -16.09
N ALA A 156 13.65 2.07 -15.28
CA ALA A 156 12.19 2.06 -15.16
C ALA A 156 11.50 2.43 -16.49
N ALA A 157 12.00 3.45 -17.19
CA ALA A 157 11.50 3.88 -18.49
C ALA A 157 11.61 2.77 -19.56
N GLN A 158 12.72 2.02 -19.60
CA GLN A 158 12.89 0.89 -20.53
C GLN A 158 11.82 -0.18 -20.32
N TRP A 159 11.55 -0.54 -19.07
CA TRP A 159 10.51 -1.50 -18.72
C TRP A 159 9.10 -0.98 -19.03
N ILE A 160 8.84 0.30 -18.80
CA ILE A 160 7.57 0.96 -19.19
C ILE A 160 7.38 0.90 -20.70
N ASP A 161 8.42 1.19 -21.49
CA ASP A 161 8.33 1.17 -22.96
C ASP A 161 8.09 -0.25 -23.49
N ALA A 162 8.76 -1.25 -22.92
CA ALA A 162 8.50 -2.67 -23.21
C ALA A 162 7.06 -3.06 -22.87
N GLY A 163 6.56 -2.61 -21.71
CA GLY A 163 5.17 -2.81 -21.29
C GLY A 163 4.16 -2.17 -22.25
N LEU A 164 4.40 -0.95 -22.72
CA LEU A 164 3.56 -0.27 -23.71
C LEU A 164 3.56 -1.00 -25.06
N LYS A 165 4.71 -1.49 -25.53
CA LYS A 165 4.79 -2.34 -26.73
C LYS A 165 3.96 -3.61 -26.56
N ALA A 166 4.05 -4.25 -25.39
CA ALA A 166 3.24 -5.43 -25.09
C ALA A 166 1.74 -5.13 -25.07
N CYS A 167 1.32 -4.01 -24.44
CA CYS A 167 -0.07 -3.56 -24.46
C CYS A 167 -0.59 -3.35 -25.89
N ALA A 168 0.21 -2.73 -26.76
CA ALA A 168 -0.14 -2.55 -28.17
C ALA A 168 -0.27 -3.90 -28.90
N ALA A 169 0.69 -4.81 -28.72
CA ALA A 169 0.68 -6.13 -29.36
C ALA A 169 -0.49 -7.01 -28.89
N LEU A 170 -0.87 -6.92 -27.61
CA LEU A 170 -2.00 -7.62 -27.01
C LEU A 170 -3.34 -6.87 -27.18
N ARG A 171 -3.35 -5.73 -27.87
CA ARG A 171 -4.53 -4.89 -28.12
C ARG A 171 -5.28 -4.53 -26.84
N VAL A 172 -4.54 -4.16 -25.80
CA VAL A 172 -5.11 -3.75 -24.51
C VAL A 172 -5.96 -2.49 -24.70
N THR A 173 -7.22 -2.54 -24.25
CA THR A 173 -8.15 -1.41 -24.26
C THR A 173 -8.36 -0.78 -22.87
N LYS A 174 -7.81 -1.41 -21.83
CA LYS A 174 -7.89 -0.96 -20.44
C LYS A 174 -6.87 0.15 -20.16
N PRO A 175 -7.09 1.01 -19.14
CA PRO A 175 -6.12 2.02 -18.76
C PRO A 175 -4.79 1.38 -18.35
N VAL A 176 -3.67 1.98 -18.79
CA VAL A 176 -2.31 1.49 -18.53
C VAL A 176 -1.58 2.48 -17.62
N PHE A 177 -0.95 1.97 -16.57
CA PHE A 177 -0.26 2.75 -15.54
C PHE A 177 1.22 2.39 -15.50
N ALA A 178 2.08 3.40 -15.55
CA ALA A 178 3.51 3.22 -15.32
C ALA A 178 3.77 2.99 -13.83
N THR A 179 4.51 1.94 -13.47
CA THR A 179 5.00 1.80 -12.09
C THR A 179 6.08 2.83 -11.81
N VAL A 180 5.86 3.62 -10.76
CA VAL A 180 6.82 4.56 -10.17
C VAL A 180 7.14 4.05 -8.78
N ALA A 181 8.17 3.21 -8.70
CA ALA A 181 8.68 2.69 -7.43
C ALA A 181 9.95 3.45 -7.06
N ILE A 182 9.88 4.28 -6.02
CA ILE A 182 11.00 5.15 -5.60
C ILE A 182 11.45 4.74 -4.21
N CYS A 183 12.76 4.62 -4.01
CA CYS A 183 13.33 4.50 -2.67
C CYS A 183 13.29 5.86 -1.96
N ASP A 184 12.87 5.90 -0.70
CA ASP A 184 12.73 7.13 0.08
C ASP A 184 14.04 7.93 0.21
N THR A 185 15.20 7.27 0.18
CA THR A 185 16.51 7.95 0.16
C THR A 185 16.70 8.87 -1.03
N MET A 186 15.96 8.66 -2.13
CA MET A 186 15.95 9.52 -3.31
C MET A 186 15.19 10.84 -3.09
N LEU A 187 14.40 10.91 -2.02
CA LEU A 187 13.57 12.06 -1.66
C LEU A 187 14.18 12.87 -0.52
N GLN A 188 15.12 12.28 0.24
CA GLN A 188 15.73 12.91 1.41
C GLN A 188 16.64 14.09 1.02
N ASN A 189 16.63 15.14 1.85
CA ASN A 189 17.56 16.30 1.77
C ASN A 189 17.54 17.09 0.45
N VAL A 190 16.58 16.85 -0.44
CA VAL A 190 16.39 17.61 -1.67
C VAL A 190 14.99 18.20 -1.67
N PRO A 191 14.83 19.53 -1.81
CA PRO A 191 13.51 20.13 -1.92
C PRO A 191 12.70 19.47 -3.04
N ALA A 192 11.46 19.04 -2.75
CA ALA A 192 10.65 18.27 -3.68
C ALA A 192 10.48 18.95 -5.05
N ALA A 193 10.26 20.27 -5.07
CA ALA A 193 10.13 21.06 -6.30
C ALA A 193 11.37 21.06 -7.20
N ASN A 194 12.55 20.80 -6.63
CA ASN A 194 13.84 20.79 -7.35
C ASN A 194 14.44 19.38 -7.39
N ASN A 195 13.68 18.34 -7.03
CA ASN A 195 14.19 16.99 -6.98
C ASN A 195 14.28 16.43 -8.42
N PRO A 196 15.49 16.16 -8.94
CA PRO A 196 15.67 15.76 -10.34
C PRO A 196 15.00 14.42 -10.65
N VAL A 197 14.85 13.53 -9.65
CA VAL A 197 14.16 12.25 -9.82
C VAL A 197 12.67 12.48 -10.02
N LEU A 198 12.06 13.35 -9.21
CA LEU A 198 10.64 13.66 -9.35
C LEU A 198 10.36 14.31 -10.71
N LEU A 199 11.16 15.30 -11.10
CA LEU A 199 11.02 15.95 -12.40
C LEU A 199 11.15 14.95 -13.56
N ALA A 200 12.18 14.10 -13.54
CA ALA A 200 12.39 13.09 -14.57
C ALA A 200 11.22 12.09 -14.66
N VAL A 201 10.69 11.65 -13.52
CA VAL A 201 9.52 10.76 -13.48
C VAL A 201 8.32 11.43 -14.15
N THR A 202 8.01 12.66 -13.77
CA THR A 202 6.84 13.37 -14.29
C THR A 202 6.96 13.59 -15.80
N ASP A 203 8.14 14.03 -16.28
CA ASP A 203 8.41 14.26 -17.70
C ASP A 203 8.27 12.98 -18.52
N HIS A 204 8.85 11.88 -18.02
CA HIS A 204 8.77 10.58 -18.69
C HIS A 204 7.33 10.06 -18.79
N ILE A 205 6.50 10.27 -17.77
CA ILE A 205 5.11 9.81 -17.78
C ILE A 205 4.26 10.74 -18.65
N ALA A 206 4.46 12.06 -18.55
CA ALA A 206 3.76 13.05 -19.35
C ALA A 206 3.98 12.83 -20.85
N ALA A 207 5.22 12.53 -21.27
CA ALA A 207 5.59 12.36 -22.67
C ALA A 207 5.00 11.10 -23.34
N ARG A 208 4.49 10.12 -22.58
CA ARG A 208 4.00 8.84 -23.12
C ARG A 208 2.49 8.82 -23.28
N ALA A 209 2.02 9.04 -24.51
CA ALA A 209 0.59 9.05 -24.83
C ALA A 209 -0.16 7.74 -24.49
N GLY A 210 0.52 6.60 -24.51
CA GLY A 210 -0.07 5.29 -24.19
C GLY A 210 -0.38 5.06 -22.70
N LEU A 211 0.03 5.96 -21.80
CA LEU A 211 -0.24 5.85 -20.37
C LEU A 211 -1.50 6.62 -19.97
N ALA A 212 -2.41 5.95 -19.25
CA ALA A 212 -3.49 6.62 -18.54
C ALA A 212 -2.98 7.32 -17.26
N GLY A 213 -1.91 6.79 -16.66
CA GLY A 213 -1.48 7.23 -15.35
C GLY A 213 -0.20 6.62 -14.81
N ALA A 214 -0.02 6.79 -13.50
CA ALA A 214 1.06 6.22 -12.71
C ALA A 214 0.51 5.37 -11.55
N TYR A 215 1.19 4.27 -11.26
CA TYR A 215 1.07 3.49 -10.03
C TYR A 215 2.28 3.79 -9.15
N VAL A 216 2.08 4.53 -8.07
CA VAL A 216 3.14 5.09 -7.24
C VAL A 216 3.28 4.30 -5.94
N VAL A 217 4.50 3.86 -5.65
CA VAL A 217 4.90 3.25 -4.39
C VAL A 217 6.22 3.83 -3.92
N ILE A 218 6.35 4.03 -2.61
CA ILE A 218 7.59 4.50 -1.99
C ILE A 218 8.14 3.41 -1.08
N GLU A 219 9.34 2.92 -1.38
CA GLU A 219 10.06 2.00 -0.52
C GLU A 219 10.75 2.77 0.60
N THR A 220 10.41 2.46 1.85
CA THR A 220 11.02 3.10 3.02
C THR A 220 12.17 2.26 3.55
N ARG A 221 13.41 2.76 3.48
CA ARG A 221 14.56 2.08 4.07
C ARG A 221 14.68 2.35 5.56
N ASP A 222 14.41 3.58 5.96
CA ASP A 222 14.60 4.06 7.32
C ASP A 222 13.28 4.09 8.12
N GLY A 223 13.40 3.88 9.43
CA GLY A 223 12.28 3.96 10.36
C GLY A 223 11.37 2.72 10.38
N ASP A 224 10.78 2.44 11.54
CA ASP A 224 9.90 1.27 11.75
C ASP A 224 8.43 1.64 12.02
N ALA A 225 8.06 2.90 11.84
CA ALA A 225 6.70 3.39 12.02
C ALA A 225 5.70 2.88 10.96
N TYR A 226 4.41 2.88 11.32
CA TYR A 226 3.30 2.55 10.40
C TYR A 226 2.96 3.71 9.46
N SER A 227 3.25 4.93 9.92
CA SER A 227 2.99 6.19 9.24
C SER A 227 4.29 6.91 8.91
N PHE A 228 4.27 7.75 7.87
CA PHE A 228 5.43 8.59 7.53
C PHE A 228 5.69 9.61 8.65
N GLN A 229 6.83 9.44 9.34
CA GLN A 229 7.27 10.33 10.42
C GLN A 229 8.25 11.42 9.94
N GLY A 230 8.92 11.20 8.80
CA GLY A 230 9.82 12.20 8.20
C GLY A 230 9.05 13.21 7.33
N GLN A 231 9.68 14.35 7.03
CA GLN A 231 9.06 15.39 6.18
C GLN A 231 9.24 15.12 4.68
N ASP A 232 10.41 14.65 4.28
CA ASP A 232 10.81 14.64 2.87
C ASP A 232 10.01 13.64 2.02
N THR A 233 9.84 12.41 2.52
CA THR A 233 9.07 11.35 1.84
C THR A 233 7.61 11.76 1.56
N PRO A 234 6.80 12.15 2.57
CA PRO A 234 5.43 12.60 2.31
C PRO A 234 5.37 13.88 1.47
N ARG A 235 6.32 14.82 1.62
CA ARG A 235 6.38 16.02 0.78
C ARG A 235 6.63 15.68 -0.70
N GLY A 236 7.59 14.80 -0.96
CA GLY A 236 7.90 14.30 -2.29
C GLY A 236 6.73 13.57 -2.91
N LEU A 237 6.03 12.72 -2.13
CA LEU A 237 4.83 12.03 -2.60
C LEU A 237 3.68 12.99 -2.95
N LEU A 238 3.38 14.00 -2.12
CA LEU A 238 2.35 14.98 -2.45
C LEU A 238 2.69 15.76 -3.73
N THR A 239 3.96 16.19 -3.86
CA THR A 239 4.45 16.91 -5.04
C THR A 239 4.31 16.06 -6.29
N LEU A 240 4.78 14.80 -6.25
CA LEU A 240 4.69 13.87 -7.36
C LEU A 240 3.24 13.60 -7.78
N VAL A 241 2.34 13.39 -6.82
CA VAL A 241 0.91 13.18 -7.11
C VAL A 241 0.32 14.42 -7.78
N ASP A 242 0.60 15.63 -7.28
CA ASP A 242 0.07 16.87 -7.84
C ASP A 242 0.61 17.13 -9.25
N ASP A 243 1.92 16.97 -9.45
CA ASP A 243 2.57 17.17 -10.76
C ASP A 243 2.04 16.20 -11.81
N LEU A 244 1.83 14.93 -11.46
CA LEU A 244 1.25 13.95 -12.37
C LEU A 244 -0.22 14.26 -12.68
N VAL A 245 -1.02 14.63 -11.68
CA VAL A 245 -2.45 14.88 -11.88
C VAL A 245 -2.71 16.21 -12.57
N ARG A 246 -2.20 17.32 -12.04
CA ARG A 246 -2.41 18.66 -12.58
C ARG A 246 -1.45 18.99 -13.71
N GLY A 247 -0.17 18.71 -13.52
CA GLY A 247 0.87 19.08 -14.47
C GLY A 247 0.78 18.24 -15.75
N ALA A 248 0.63 16.92 -15.60
CA ALA A 248 0.59 15.98 -16.72
C ALA A 248 -0.82 15.51 -17.13
N GLY A 249 -1.87 15.84 -16.37
CA GLY A 249 -3.24 15.41 -16.67
C GLY A 249 -3.45 13.89 -16.52
N ARG A 250 -2.67 13.23 -15.67
CA ARG A 250 -2.62 11.77 -15.54
C ARG A 250 -3.38 11.28 -14.32
N GLN A 251 -3.89 10.05 -14.39
CA GLN A 251 -4.43 9.36 -13.22
C GLN A 251 -3.28 8.88 -12.32
N VAL A 252 -3.50 8.84 -11.00
CA VAL A 252 -2.50 8.35 -10.05
C VAL A 252 -3.14 7.37 -9.07
N ILE A 253 -2.56 6.17 -9.01
CA ILE A 253 -2.86 5.15 -8.02
C ILE A 253 -1.72 5.16 -7.00
N VAL A 254 -2.02 5.36 -5.72
CA VAL A 254 -1.02 5.30 -4.64
C VAL A 254 -1.23 4.03 -3.81
N ASN A 255 -0.20 3.23 -3.63
CA ASN A 255 -0.24 2.08 -2.72
C ASN A 255 0.85 2.18 -1.66
N TYR A 256 0.71 1.44 -0.56
CA TYR A 256 1.67 1.39 0.53
C TYR A 256 1.97 2.76 1.17
N ALA A 257 0.95 3.63 1.27
CA ALA A 257 1.03 4.92 1.97
C ALA A 257 0.17 4.97 3.24
N GLY A 258 -0.39 3.83 3.69
CA GLY A 258 -1.23 3.78 4.88
C GLY A 258 -2.41 4.76 4.80
N CYS A 259 -2.69 5.46 5.90
CA CYS A 259 -3.70 6.52 5.94
C CYS A 259 -3.24 7.82 5.24
N PHE A 260 -1.94 7.98 4.94
CA PHE A 260 -1.45 9.12 4.15
C PHE A 260 -2.02 9.12 2.72
N GLY A 261 -2.52 7.97 2.24
CA GLY A 261 -3.28 7.89 1.00
C GLY A 261 -4.52 8.81 0.95
N VAL A 262 -5.10 9.16 2.10
CA VAL A 262 -6.19 10.15 2.23
C VAL A 262 -5.74 11.53 1.74
N LEU A 263 -4.51 11.95 2.11
CA LEU A 263 -3.93 13.21 1.64
C LEU A 263 -3.67 13.16 0.14
N CYS A 264 -3.11 12.04 -0.35
CA CYS A 264 -2.89 11.84 -1.79
C CYS A 264 -4.20 11.93 -2.58
N ARG A 265 -5.31 11.40 -2.03
CA ARG A 265 -6.64 11.50 -2.64
C ARG A 265 -7.17 12.94 -2.67
N ALA A 266 -6.88 13.75 -1.66
CA ALA A 266 -7.22 15.17 -1.67
C ALA A 266 -6.40 15.97 -2.70
N VAL A 267 -5.11 15.65 -2.86
CA VAL A 267 -4.25 16.26 -3.90
C VAL A 267 -4.77 15.93 -5.30
N GLY A 268 -5.15 14.68 -5.55
CA GLY A 268 -5.76 14.31 -6.82
C GLY A 268 -5.70 12.82 -7.19
N ALA A 269 -5.01 11.97 -6.43
CA ALA A 269 -4.91 10.55 -6.72
C ALA A 269 -6.29 9.93 -6.96
N SER A 270 -6.46 9.16 -8.03
CA SER A 270 -7.73 8.51 -8.37
C SER A 270 -8.04 7.35 -7.42
N VAL A 271 -7.00 6.59 -7.06
CA VAL A 271 -7.06 5.46 -6.13
C VAL A 271 -5.97 5.61 -5.09
N TRP A 272 -6.29 5.28 -3.84
CA TRP A 272 -5.31 5.05 -2.81
C TRP A 272 -5.62 3.71 -2.11
N SER A 273 -4.57 3.00 -1.72
CA SER A 273 -4.68 1.65 -1.20
C SER A 273 -3.93 1.46 0.11
N SER A 274 -4.56 0.73 1.03
CA SER A 274 -4.02 0.42 2.36
C SER A 274 -4.63 -0.87 2.91
N GLY A 275 -4.13 -1.34 4.05
CA GLY A 275 -4.72 -2.44 4.81
C GLY A 275 -4.34 -2.38 6.29
N TYR A 276 -4.86 -3.29 7.09
CA TYR A 276 -4.61 -3.27 8.54
C TYR A 276 -3.15 -3.59 8.89
N ASN A 277 -2.57 -4.59 8.23
CA ASN A 277 -1.22 -5.05 8.57
C ASN A 277 -0.16 -4.07 8.08
N LEU A 278 0.93 -3.96 8.83
CA LEU A 278 2.09 -3.11 8.48
C LEU A 278 2.53 -3.22 7.01
N SER A 279 2.67 -4.45 6.52
CA SER A 279 3.11 -4.75 5.16
C SER A 279 2.06 -4.49 4.07
N GLN A 280 0.84 -4.08 4.45
CA GLN A 280 -0.21 -3.55 3.58
C GLN A 280 -0.25 -2.02 3.62
N ARG A 281 0.31 -1.40 4.68
CA ARG A 281 0.36 0.06 4.86
C ARG A 281 1.62 0.69 4.31
N ARG A 282 2.75 -0.01 4.34
CA ARG A 282 4.04 0.49 3.84
C ARG A 282 4.77 -0.55 3.00
N LEU A 283 5.68 -0.07 2.17
CA LEU A 283 6.61 -0.89 1.41
C LEU A 283 7.98 -0.77 2.06
N LYS A 284 8.44 -1.84 2.72
CA LYS A 284 9.79 -1.91 3.29
C LYS A 284 10.37 -3.28 2.98
N SER A 285 11.55 -3.32 2.39
CA SER A 285 12.23 -4.58 2.05
C SER A 285 12.37 -5.51 3.26
N ALA A 286 12.63 -4.94 4.44
CA ALA A 286 12.74 -5.70 5.69
C ALA A 286 11.45 -6.42 6.12
N ASP A 287 10.27 -5.98 5.67
CA ASP A 287 9.01 -6.64 5.97
C ASP A 287 8.85 -7.96 5.18
N PHE A 288 9.69 -8.20 4.17
CA PHE A 288 9.74 -9.44 3.38
C PHE A 288 10.78 -10.45 3.90
N TYR A 289 11.69 -10.04 4.78
CA TYR A 289 12.72 -10.90 5.39
C TYR A 289 12.22 -11.76 6.56
N ARG A 290 10.95 -11.59 6.95
CA ARG A 290 10.39 -12.33 8.10
C ARG A 290 9.97 -13.73 7.65
N THR A 291 10.70 -14.74 8.12
CA THR A 291 10.45 -16.17 7.84
C THR A 291 9.24 -16.75 8.60
N LYS A 292 8.78 -16.07 9.66
CA LYS A 292 7.56 -16.39 10.40
C LYS A 292 6.65 -15.17 10.38
N GLY A 293 5.36 -15.37 10.11
CA GLY A 293 4.36 -14.31 10.08
C GLY A 293 4.47 -13.43 11.33
N GLY A 294 4.57 -12.11 11.13
CA GLY A 294 4.71 -11.20 12.26
C GLY A 294 3.49 -11.30 13.16
N SER A 295 3.67 -11.70 14.42
CA SER A 295 2.61 -11.59 15.41
C SER A 295 2.37 -10.10 15.69
N GLN A 296 1.19 -9.62 15.31
CA GLN A 296 0.73 -8.27 15.65
C GLN A 296 -0.30 -8.39 16.76
N PHE A 297 -0.23 -7.46 17.70
CA PHE A 297 -1.31 -7.24 18.65
C PHE A 297 -2.37 -6.36 17.99
N PRO A 298 -3.64 -6.46 18.42
CA PRO A 298 -4.68 -5.58 17.93
C PRO A 298 -4.39 -4.13 18.32
N ARG A 299 -4.75 -3.20 17.43
CA ARG A 299 -4.61 -1.75 17.61
C ARG A 299 -5.91 -1.08 17.18
N TYR A 300 -6.29 -0.05 17.90
CA TYR A 300 -7.48 0.73 17.61
C TYR A 300 -7.14 1.86 16.66
N PHE A 301 -7.72 1.88 15.46
CA PHE A 301 -7.50 3.00 14.54
C PHE A 301 -8.50 4.12 14.85
N SER A 302 -7.99 5.31 15.17
CA SER A 302 -8.84 6.48 15.36
C SER A 302 -8.82 7.35 14.11
N THR A 303 -9.97 7.45 13.44
CA THR A 303 -10.15 8.40 12.33
C THR A 303 -9.93 9.83 12.81
N SER A 304 -10.45 10.22 13.98
CA SER A 304 -10.25 11.56 14.54
C SER A 304 -8.79 11.91 14.82
N LEU A 305 -7.96 10.92 15.21
CA LEU A 305 -6.54 11.08 15.46
C LEU A 305 -5.69 10.92 14.19
N ALA A 306 -6.26 10.41 13.10
CA ALA A 306 -5.54 10.01 11.90
C ALA A 306 -4.40 8.99 12.20
N GLY A 307 -4.60 8.07 13.15
CA GLY A 307 -3.55 7.17 13.62
C GLY A 307 -4.05 6.00 14.47
N ASP A 308 -3.16 5.04 14.71
CA ASP A 308 -3.42 3.92 15.61
C ASP A 308 -3.21 4.30 17.08
N VAL A 309 -3.90 3.57 17.97
CA VAL A 309 -3.78 3.59 19.44
C VAL A 309 -3.59 2.15 19.93
N GLY A 310 -2.64 1.93 20.84
CA GLY A 310 -2.41 0.66 21.51
C GLY A 310 -3.57 0.31 22.46
N LEU A 311 -3.98 -0.95 22.51
CA LEU A 311 -5.19 -1.35 23.26
C LEU A 311 -5.01 -1.56 24.75
N GLU A 312 -3.80 -1.88 25.21
CA GLU A 312 -3.56 -2.21 26.62
C GLU A 312 -3.31 -0.92 27.40
N GLU A 313 -2.07 -0.49 27.55
CA GLU A 313 -1.70 0.66 28.38
C GLU A 313 -2.25 1.99 27.83
N ASP A 314 -2.12 2.20 26.51
CA ASP A 314 -2.44 3.49 25.91
C ASP A 314 -3.95 3.78 25.91
N LEU A 315 -4.80 2.78 25.58
CA LEU A 315 -6.24 2.99 25.54
C LEU A 315 -6.84 3.13 26.95
N ASP A 316 -6.36 2.37 27.93
CA ASP A 316 -6.78 2.54 29.33
C ASP A 316 -6.40 3.93 29.85
N ALA A 317 -5.17 4.41 29.61
CA ALA A 317 -4.75 5.76 29.97
C ALA A 317 -5.63 6.87 29.32
N ILE A 318 -6.04 6.68 28.06
CA ILE A 318 -6.93 7.60 27.35
C ILE A 318 -8.35 7.60 27.95
N ILE A 319 -8.84 6.44 28.41
CA ILE A 319 -10.13 6.32 29.10
C ILE A 319 -10.06 7.03 30.45
N GLU A 320 -9.01 6.80 31.24
CA GLU A 320 -8.78 7.46 32.53
C GLU A 320 -8.67 8.98 32.41
N ALA A 321 -8.03 9.48 31.34
CA ALA A 321 -7.97 10.90 31.02
C ALA A 321 -9.32 11.49 30.53
N GLY A 322 -10.37 10.68 30.35
CA GLY A 322 -11.67 11.13 29.85
C GLY A 322 -11.66 11.51 28.36
N LEU A 323 -10.64 11.07 27.60
CA LEU A 323 -10.42 11.47 26.21
C LEU A 323 -10.94 10.44 25.19
N PHE A 324 -11.39 9.27 25.63
CA PHE A 324 -11.84 8.19 24.73
C PHE A 324 -12.91 8.64 23.71
N LYS A 325 -13.89 9.44 24.14
CA LYS A 325 -14.95 9.96 23.26
C LYS A 325 -14.40 10.76 22.06
N GLN A 326 -13.24 11.39 22.21
CA GLN A 326 -12.63 12.21 21.16
C GLN A 326 -11.91 11.37 20.11
N ILE A 327 -11.32 10.24 20.52
CA ILE A 327 -10.64 9.32 19.61
C ILE A 327 -11.56 8.23 19.04
N SER A 328 -12.73 7.99 19.65
CA SER A 328 -13.63 6.92 19.24
C SER A 328 -14.17 7.15 17.82
N THR A 329 -13.93 6.19 16.93
CA THR A 329 -14.56 6.06 15.62
C THR A 329 -15.59 4.92 15.67
N PRO A 330 -16.89 5.21 15.54
CA PRO A 330 -17.93 4.18 15.61
C PRO A 330 -17.90 3.33 14.34
N THR A 331 -17.79 2.02 14.51
CA THR A 331 -17.90 1.02 13.44
C THR A 331 -18.60 -0.21 13.97
N LEU A 332 -19.07 -1.12 13.10
CA LEU A 332 -19.69 -2.36 13.55
C LEU A 332 -18.73 -3.20 14.40
N ALA A 333 -17.51 -3.39 13.92
CA ALA A 333 -16.47 -4.17 14.62
C ALA A 333 -15.98 -3.53 15.94
N ALA A 334 -16.04 -2.20 16.07
CA ALA A 334 -15.66 -1.50 17.30
C ALA A 334 -16.79 -1.42 18.33
N LYS A 335 -18.04 -1.71 17.94
CA LYS A 335 -19.20 -1.62 18.83
C LYS A 335 -19.05 -2.41 20.14
N PRO A 336 -18.57 -3.67 20.16
CA PRO A 336 -18.39 -4.42 21.40
C PRO A 336 -17.40 -3.75 22.36
N LEU A 337 -16.30 -3.20 21.82
CA LEU A 337 -15.30 -2.46 22.59
C LEU A 337 -15.91 -1.18 23.19
N HIS A 338 -16.62 -0.40 22.39
CA HIS A 338 -17.25 0.85 22.84
C HIS A 338 -18.33 0.62 23.89
N ASP A 339 -19.15 -0.42 23.73
CA ASP A 339 -20.15 -0.85 24.70
C ASP A 339 -19.50 -1.26 26.04
N ALA A 340 -18.38 -1.98 25.99
CA ALA A 340 -17.65 -2.40 27.18
C ALA A 340 -17.04 -1.22 27.94
N ILE A 341 -16.38 -0.29 27.23
CA ILE A 341 -15.80 0.92 27.82
C ILE A 341 -16.90 1.78 28.47
N ARG A 342 -18.05 1.93 27.83
CA ARG A 342 -19.21 2.64 28.42
C ARG A 342 -19.74 2.01 29.71
N ARG A 343 -19.55 0.70 29.90
CA ARG A 343 -19.89 -0.02 31.13
C ARG A 343 -18.74 -0.05 32.15
N GLY A 344 -17.64 0.67 31.91
CA GLY A 344 -16.45 0.68 32.77
C GLY A 344 -15.62 -0.61 32.69
N THR A 345 -15.73 -1.37 31.60
CA THR A 345 -14.90 -2.57 31.37
C THR A 345 -13.64 -2.20 30.60
N SER A 346 -12.47 -2.61 31.08
CA SER A 346 -11.18 -2.41 30.37
C SER A 346 -11.19 -3.09 28.98
N PRO A 347 -10.59 -2.46 27.96
CA PRO A 347 -10.47 -3.00 26.59
C PRO A 347 -9.94 -4.44 26.54
N GLY A 348 -8.94 -4.77 27.37
CA GLY A 348 -8.30 -6.09 27.38
C GLY A 348 -9.26 -7.24 27.74
N ARG A 349 -10.41 -6.94 28.35
CA ARG A 349 -11.44 -7.93 28.73
C ARG A 349 -12.49 -8.17 27.66
N VAL A 350 -12.44 -7.47 26.53
CA VAL A 350 -13.40 -7.63 25.42
C VAL A 350 -12.89 -8.74 24.51
N PRO A 351 -13.54 -9.92 24.42
CA PRO A 351 -12.96 -11.09 23.74
C PRO A 351 -12.56 -10.87 22.28
N SER A 352 -13.32 -10.05 21.53
CA SER A 352 -12.99 -9.72 20.13
C SER A 352 -11.86 -8.71 19.97
N TRP A 353 -11.51 -8.00 21.04
CA TRP A 353 -10.47 -6.96 21.12
C TRP A 353 -9.39 -7.29 22.15
N GLU A 354 -9.33 -8.54 22.61
CA GLU A 354 -8.36 -9.03 23.59
C GLU A 354 -6.94 -8.70 23.10
N TYR A 355 -6.13 -8.11 23.97
CA TYR A 355 -4.74 -7.80 23.67
C TYR A 355 -3.88 -9.07 23.65
N ALA A 356 -3.98 -9.81 22.55
CA ALA A 356 -3.23 -11.04 22.34
C ALA A 356 -2.71 -11.14 20.91
N LYS A 357 -1.59 -11.86 20.76
CA LYS A 357 -0.93 -12.06 19.46
C LYS A 357 -1.91 -12.66 18.45
N SER A 358 -1.98 -12.05 17.27
CA SER A 358 -2.82 -12.48 16.15
C SER A 358 -4.33 -12.33 16.37
N ARG A 359 -4.81 -11.78 17.50
CA ARG A 359 -6.22 -11.40 17.73
C ARG A 359 -6.57 -10.10 17.00
N THR A 360 -6.36 -10.07 15.69
CA THR A 360 -6.43 -8.84 14.88
C THR A 360 -7.67 -8.74 14.00
N THR A 361 -8.61 -9.68 14.10
CA THR A 361 -9.81 -9.75 13.24
C THR A 361 -10.69 -8.51 13.40
N ALA A 362 -11.14 -8.18 14.62
CA ALA A 362 -11.99 -7.02 14.86
C ALA A 362 -11.26 -5.70 14.55
N ALA A 363 -9.99 -5.59 14.94
CA ALA A 363 -9.15 -4.43 14.63
C ALA A 363 -8.97 -4.22 13.11
N GLY A 364 -8.80 -5.31 12.35
CA GLY A 364 -8.70 -5.28 10.90
C GLY A 364 -10.00 -4.91 10.21
N ALA A 365 -11.13 -5.47 10.65
CA ALA A 365 -12.46 -5.10 10.17
C ALA A 365 -12.77 -3.62 10.46
N HIS A 366 -12.50 -3.18 11.69
CA HIS A 366 -12.64 -1.78 12.10
C HIS A 366 -11.81 -0.83 11.23
N TYR A 367 -10.54 -1.16 10.98
CA TYR A 367 -9.68 -0.36 10.10
C TYR A 367 -10.23 -0.26 8.67
N ASN A 368 -10.67 -1.38 8.09
CA ASN A 368 -11.22 -1.39 6.74
C ASN A 368 -12.50 -0.55 6.65
N GLU A 369 -13.38 -0.61 7.65
CA GLU A 369 -14.60 0.22 7.73
C GLU A 369 -14.24 1.71 7.82
N CYS A 370 -13.28 2.08 8.68
CA CYS A 370 -12.79 3.46 8.78
C CYS A 370 -12.24 4.00 7.45
N MET A 371 -11.40 3.20 6.77
CA MET A 371 -10.79 3.62 5.50
C MET A 371 -11.82 3.71 4.36
N ARG A 372 -12.80 2.79 4.33
CA ARG A 372 -13.94 2.85 3.40
C ARG A 372 -14.72 4.14 3.62
N ASP A 373 -15.09 4.46 4.85
CA ASP A 373 -15.93 5.62 5.17
C ASP A 373 -15.20 6.94 4.88
N LEU A 374 -13.91 7.01 5.21
CA LEU A 374 -13.06 8.13 4.79
C LEU A 374 -12.99 8.26 3.28
N GLY A 375 -12.83 7.14 2.57
CA GLY A 375 -12.85 7.09 1.11
C GLY A 375 -14.17 7.64 0.55
N ALA A 376 -15.31 7.13 1.01
CA ALA A 376 -16.64 7.56 0.58
C ALA A 376 -16.90 9.04 0.89
N THR A 377 -16.45 9.53 2.05
CA THR A 377 -16.57 10.94 2.43
C THR A 377 -15.76 11.84 1.50
N LEU A 378 -14.57 11.41 1.07
CA LEU A 378 -13.80 12.17 0.07
C LEU A 378 -14.47 12.15 -1.30
N GLU A 379 -15.04 11.02 -1.72
CA GLU A 379 -15.73 10.92 -3.02
C GLU A 379 -16.99 11.78 -3.11
N SER A 380 -17.61 12.14 -1.97
CA SER A 380 -18.78 13.03 -1.96
C SER A 380 -18.45 14.51 -2.11
N HIS A 381 -17.16 14.87 -2.15
CA HIS A 381 -16.68 16.24 -2.30
C HIS A 381 -15.96 16.44 -3.64
N ASP A 382 -16.02 17.65 -4.18
CA ASP A 382 -15.22 18.03 -5.33
C ASP A 382 -13.72 18.15 -4.98
N ALA A 383 -12.89 18.63 -5.91
CA ALA A 383 -11.45 18.77 -5.65
C ALA A 383 -11.15 19.73 -4.49
N GLN A 384 -11.83 20.87 -4.41
CA GLN A 384 -11.56 21.87 -3.39
C GLN A 384 -12.10 21.44 -2.02
N GLY A 385 -13.33 20.91 -1.99
CA GLY A 385 -13.95 20.38 -0.78
C GLY A 385 -13.15 19.24 -0.16
N ARG A 386 -12.51 18.38 -0.96
CA ARG A 386 -11.58 17.36 -0.45
C ARG A 386 -10.36 17.96 0.23
N ILE A 387 -9.79 19.02 -0.33
CA ILE A 387 -8.63 19.71 0.26
C ILE A 387 -9.00 20.35 1.59
N ASP A 388 -10.10 21.10 1.62
CA ASP A 388 -10.59 21.78 2.82
C ASP A 388 -10.96 20.76 3.92
N LEU A 389 -11.61 19.65 3.54
CA LEU A 389 -11.95 18.56 4.44
C LEU A 389 -10.69 17.94 5.07
N VAL A 390 -9.68 17.60 4.27
CA VAL A 390 -8.44 16.98 4.77
C VAL A 390 -7.64 17.94 5.64
N GLU A 391 -7.55 19.22 5.27
CA GLU A 391 -6.87 20.22 6.11
C GLU A 391 -7.56 20.38 7.48
N HIS A 392 -8.89 20.45 7.49
CA HIS A 392 -9.68 20.53 8.72
C HIS A 392 -9.52 19.27 9.58
N TRP A 393 -9.58 18.10 8.94
CA TRP A 393 -9.37 16.81 9.58
C TRP A 393 -7.99 16.72 10.24
N LEU A 394 -6.91 17.07 9.53
CA LEU A 394 -5.55 17.09 10.06
C LEU A 394 -5.36 18.14 11.16
N SER A 395 -6.02 19.29 11.06
CA SER A 395 -6.01 20.31 12.11
C SER A 395 -6.59 19.77 13.42
N LYS A 396 -7.73 19.07 13.35
CA LYS A 396 -8.33 18.39 14.49
C LYS A 396 -7.45 17.26 15.03
N ALA A 397 -6.91 16.42 14.14
CA ALA A 397 -6.03 15.31 14.51
C ALA A 397 -4.77 15.80 15.23
N SER A 398 -4.14 16.85 14.72
CA SER A 398 -2.95 17.46 15.35
C SER A 398 -3.28 18.08 16.72
N ALA A 399 -4.44 18.72 16.86
CA ALA A 399 -4.88 19.26 18.14
C ALA A 399 -5.15 18.14 19.16
N LEU A 400 -5.82 17.07 18.73
CA LEU A 400 -6.10 15.90 19.55
C LEU A 400 -4.82 15.17 19.98
N ALA A 401 -3.87 14.98 19.06
CA ALA A 401 -2.55 14.40 19.39
C ALA A 401 -1.84 15.22 20.47
N LYS A 402 -1.87 16.56 20.38
CA LYS A 402 -1.32 17.44 21.42
C LYS A 402 -2.06 17.30 22.76
N GLN A 403 -3.38 17.18 22.75
CA GLN A 403 -4.16 16.96 23.97
C GLN A 403 -3.80 15.63 24.64
N LEU A 404 -3.63 14.56 23.87
CA LEU A 404 -3.21 13.25 24.39
C LEU A 404 -1.82 13.33 25.04
N LYS A 405 -0.85 13.97 24.38
CA LYS A 405 0.49 14.21 24.98
C LYS A 405 0.41 15.02 26.27
N ASN A 406 -0.40 16.08 26.30
CA ASN A 406 -0.59 16.89 27.51
C ASN A 406 -1.23 16.11 28.66
N ALA A 407 -1.96 15.04 28.37
CA ALA A 407 -2.54 14.16 29.37
C ALA A 407 -1.59 13.01 29.77
N GLY A 408 -0.33 13.02 29.30
CA GLY A 408 0.70 12.04 29.64
C GLY A 408 0.75 10.81 28.75
N ILE A 409 0.01 10.78 27.63
CA ILE A 409 0.10 9.68 26.66
C ILE A 409 1.30 9.94 25.76
N GLU A 410 2.30 9.09 25.88
CA GLU A 410 3.53 9.16 25.08
C GLU A 410 3.37 8.42 23.74
N PRO A 411 4.06 8.88 22.68
CA PRO A 411 4.13 8.14 21.43
C PRO A 411 4.79 6.78 21.66
N SER A 412 4.20 5.73 21.10
CA SER A 412 4.68 4.37 21.22
C SER A 412 4.71 3.68 19.86
N ARG A 413 5.15 2.41 19.82
CA ARG A 413 5.05 1.60 18.60
C ARG A 413 3.60 1.33 18.19
N ALA A 414 2.68 1.36 19.16
CA ALA A 414 1.26 1.07 18.97
C ALA A 414 0.39 2.33 18.88
N THR A 415 0.84 3.45 19.47
CA THR A 415 0.13 4.73 19.52
C THR A 415 0.89 5.83 18.80
N GLU A 416 0.27 6.36 17.74
CA GLU A 416 0.89 7.33 16.85
C GLU A 416 0.45 8.77 17.17
N LEU A 417 1.36 9.63 17.65
CA LEU A 417 1.06 11.01 18.05
C LEU A 417 1.99 12.07 17.42
N GLU A 418 2.88 11.66 16.53
CA GLU A 418 3.91 12.55 15.97
C GLU A 418 3.55 13.06 14.57
N HIS A 419 3.10 12.16 13.68
CA HIS A 419 2.95 12.47 12.26
C HIS A 419 1.86 13.48 11.95
N GLN A 420 0.84 13.64 12.80
CA GLN A 420 -0.31 14.49 12.52
C GLN A 420 0.11 15.96 12.29
N SER A 421 0.99 16.48 13.14
CA SER A 421 1.49 17.86 13.03
C SER A 421 2.37 18.05 11.79
N ILE A 422 3.17 17.03 11.46
CA ILE A 422 4.04 17.00 10.29
C ILE A 422 3.19 17.00 9.02
N TRP A 423 2.19 16.12 8.93
CA TRP A 423 1.30 16.02 7.78
C TRP A 423 0.50 17.29 7.57
N LEU A 424 -0.04 17.89 8.64
CA LEU A 424 -0.75 19.17 8.55
C LEU A 424 0.12 20.28 7.98
N LYS A 425 1.36 20.41 8.50
CA LYS A 425 2.33 21.40 8.02
C LYS A 425 2.61 21.20 6.53
N LEU A 426 2.95 19.98 6.12
CA LEU A 426 3.29 19.66 4.73
C LEU A 426 2.11 19.87 3.78
N PHE A 427 0.91 19.50 4.20
CA PHE A 427 -0.30 19.66 3.39
C PHE A 427 -0.61 21.15 3.14
N ARG A 428 -0.43 22.01 4.16
CA ARG A 428 -0.55 23.47 4.01
C ARG A 428 0.53 24.08 3.13
N GLU A 429 1.77 23.62 3.27
CA GLU A 429 2.88 24.02 2.39
C GLU A 429 2.56 23.68 0.93
N TRP A 430 2.14 22.44 0.65
CA TRP A 430 1.73 21.99 -0.68
C TRP A 430 0.56 22.83 -1.22
N ARG A 431 -0.48 23.05 -0.41
CA ARG A 431 -1.64 23.85 -0.78
C ARG A 431 -1.25 25.27 -1.21
N THR A 432 -0.36 25.90 -0.43
CA THR A 432 0.18 27.23 -0.73
C THR A 432 0.95 27.24 -2.05
N LEU A 433 1.86 26.27 -2.25
CA LEU A 433 2.68 26.17 -3.46
C LEU A 433 1.86 25.86 -4.72
N SER A 434 0.80 25.07 -4.59
CA SER A 434 -0.09 24.69 -5.70
C SER A 434 -1.16 25.73 -6.01
N GLY A 435 -1.30 26.77 -5.17
CA GLY A 435 -2.27 27.85 -5.33
C GLY A 435 -3.73 27.41 -5.15
N ARG A 436 -4.03 26.57 -4.15
CA ARG A 436 -5.38 26.03 -3.86
C ARG A 436 -5.89 26.38 -2.46
#